data_AF-A0A151IAJ4-F1
#
_entry.id   AF-A0A151IAJ4-F1
#
_cell.length_a   1.000
_cell.length_b   1.000
_cell.length_c   1.000
_cell.angle_alpha   90.00
_cell.angle_beta   90.00
_cell.angle_gamma   90.00
#
_symmetry.space_group_name_H-M   'P 1'
#
loop_
_entity.id
_entity.type
_entity.pdbx_description
1 polymer ?
#
loop_
_entity_poly.entity_id
_entity_poly.type
_entity_poly.pdbx_seq_one_letter_code
_entity_poly.pdbx_strand_id
1 'polypeptide(L)'
;RPVRILSRRYDLTATGYKFLEIGVNVGPPSYVEIVLGDHQGRELPMSLETWKGLYEQRSNIYKLLRNEHKDNFVAVGPITVTIYAHTDLTLVRLESPTVHVTMIESTLRRMFDLDGCIDVTFERLSRLVGTVDVKYTRFANVANAISESDVFDKRQLVDCELLALVFNAR
;
A
#
# COMPACT_ATOMS: atom_id res chain seq x y z
N ARG A 1 -4.07 7.76 -11.03
CA ARG A 1 -3.63 6.89 -9.92
C ARG A 1 -2.86 7.78 -8.96
N PRO A 2 -3.08 7.72 -7.64
CA PRO A 2 -2.25 8.47 -6.70
C PRO A 2 -0.80 8.04 -6.90
N VAL A 3 0.11 8.99 -7.10
CA VAL A 3 1.53 8.69 -7.23
C VAL A 3 2.12 8.64 -5.82
N ARG A 4 2.72 7.52 -5.46
CA ARG A 4 3.40 7.34 -4.18
C ARG A 4 4.90 7.55 -4.39
N ILE A 5 5.47 8.50 -3.67
CA ILE A 5 6.92 8.68 -3.65
C ILE A 5 7.53 7.82 -2.54
N LEU A 6 8.87 7.65 -2.59
CA LEU A 6 9.61 6.90 -1.56
C LEU A 6 9.05 5.49 -1.35
N SER A 7 8.51 4.88 -2.42
CA SER A 7 7.76 3.64 -2.29
C SER A 7 8.65 2.40 -2.24
N ARG A 8 8.17 1.38 -1.53
CA ARG A 8 8.74 0.04 -1.53
C ARG A 8 7.67 -0.94 -1.96
N ARG A 9 7.95 -1.67 -3.04
CA ARG A 9 7.12 -2.77 -3.55
C ARG A 9 7.70 -4.12 -3.15
N TYR A 10 6.83 -5.00 -2.70
CA TYR A 10 7.09 -6.40 -2.40
C TYR A 10 6.22 -7.27 -3.30
N ASP A 11 6.85 -8.07 -4.15
CA ASP A 11 6.12 -9.00 -5.01
C ASP A 11 5.61 -10.20 -4.20
N LEU A 12 4.31 -10.48 -4.30
CA LEU A 12 3.64 -11.58 -3.60
C LEU A 12 3.56 -12.86 -4.45
N THR A 13 3.94 -12.77 -5.73
CA THR A 13 4.07 -13.91 -6.64
C THR A 13 5.42 -13.84 -7.36
N ALA A 14 5.94 -14.99 -7.82
CA ALA A 14 7.19 -15.03 -8.57
C ALA A 14 7.17 -14.17 -9.85
N THR A 15 5.99 -13.97 -10.42
CA THR A 15 5.74 -13.13 -11.59
C THR A 15 5.45 -11.66 -11.26
N GLY A 16 5.36 -11.28 -9.98
CA GLY A 16 4.97 -9.93 -9.57
C GLY A 16 3.53 -9.52 -9.90
N TYR A 17 2.67 -10.46 -10.30
CA TYR A 17 1.27 -10.20 -10.66
C TYR A 17 0.40 -9.69 -9.50
N LYS A 18 0.79 -10.02 -8.27
CA LYS A 18 0.24 -9.47 -7.02
C LYS A 18 1.39 -8.87 -6.22
N PHE A 19 1.13 -7.76 -5.56
CA PHE A 19 2.15 -7.05 -4.83
C PHE A 19 1.57 -6.31 -3.63
N LEU A 20 2.43 -6.05 -2.65
CA LEU A 20 2.18 -5.12 -1.57
C LEU A 20 3.10 -3.92 -1.78
N GLU A 21 2.54 -2.72 -1.82
CA GLU A 21 3.31 -1.48 -1.95
C GLU A 21 3.04 -0.58 -0.76
N ILE A 22 4.10 0.03 -0.24
CA ILE A 22 4.00 1.05 0.78
C ILE A 22 4.74 2.29 0.30
N GLY A 23 4.15 3.46 0.44
CA GLY A 23 4.77 4.71 -0.01
C GLY A 23 4.07 5.94 0.56
N VAL A 24 4.63 7.11 0.28
CA VAL A 24 4.06 8.38 0.72
C VAL A 24 3.16 8.93 -0.39
N ASN A 25 1.88 9.06 -0.10
CA ASN A 25 0.94 9.81 -0.93
C ASN A 25 1.13 11.30 -0.61
N VAL A 26 1.47 12.08 -1.63
CA VAL A 26 1.81 13.51 -1.48
C VAL A 26 0.56 14.37 -1.63
N GLY A 27 0.28 15.19 -0.63
CA GLY A 27 -0.83 16.14 -0.65
C GLY A 27 -0.84 16.99 0.62
N PRO A 28 -1.78 17.94 0.77
CA PRO A 28 -2.01 18.61 2.04
C PRO A 28 -3.18 17.93 2.79
N PRO A 29 -2.95 17.05 3.79
CA PRO A 29 -1.66 16.54 4.28
C PRO A 29 -1.18 15.27 3.56
N SER A 30 0.13 15.03 3.56
CA SER A 30 0.72 13.82 3.01
C SER A 30 0.56 12.70 4.03
N TYR A 31 0.51 11.45 3.56
CA TYR A 31 0.35 10.30 4.43
C TYR A 31 1.01 9.05 3.85
N VAL A 32 1.36 8.10 4.72
CA VAL A 32 1.84 6.78 4.29
C VAL A 32 0.64 5.89 3.98
N GLU A 33 0.66 5.26 2.81
CA GLU A 33 -0.38 4.36 2.35
C GLU A 33 0.19 2.96 2.11
N ILE A 34 -0.54 1.93 2.52
CA ILE A 34 -0.27 0.53 2.20
C ILE A 34 -1.28 0.09 1.14
N VAL A 35 -0.82 -0.59 0.11
CA VAL A 35 -1.67 -1.02 -1.01
C VAL A 35 -1.41 -2.46 -1.37
N LEU A 36 -2.47 -3.26 -1.36
CA LEU A 36 -2.50 -4.55 -2.02
C LEU A 36 -2.91 -4.33 -3.47
N GLY A 37 -2.01 -4.59 -4.41
CA GLY A 37 -2.25 -4.35 -5.82
C GLY A 37 -2.11 -5.57 -6.70
N ASP A 38 -2.56 -5.43 -7.95
CA ASP A 38 -2.30 -6.39 -9.01
C ASP A 38 -1.96 -5.76 -10.36
N HIS A 39 -1.52 -6.60 -11.28
CA HIS A 39 -1.11 -6.18 -12.63
C HIS A 39 -2.25 -5.62 -13.50
N GLN A 40 -3.52 -5.79 -13.09
CA GLN A 40 -4.67 -5.22 -13.79
C GLN A 40 -4.93 -3.78 -13.34
N GLY A 41 -4.06 -3.22 -12.48
CA GLY A 41 -4.18 -1.86 -11.97
C GLY A 41 -5.17 -1.73 -10.82
N ARG A 42 -5.70 -2.84 -10.29
CA ARG A 42 -6.51 -2.81 -9.07
C ARG A 42 -5.58 -2.58 -7.89
N GLU A 43 -5.95 -1.62 -7.06
CA GLU A 43 -5.25 -1.27 -5.82
C GLU A 43 -6.26 -1.20 -4.71
N LEU A 44 -6.09 -2.04 -3.69
CA LEU A 44 -6.84 -2.01 -2.44
C LEU A 44 -5.99 -1.27 -1.41
N PRO A 45 -6.22 0.04 -1.18
CA PRO A 45 -5.52 0.79 -0.15
C PRO A 45 -6.02 0.43 1.24
N MET A 46 -5.12 0.49 2.22
CA MET A 46 -5.41 0.25 3.62
C MET A 46 -4.53 1.07 4.55
N SER A 47 -5.06 1.43 5.71
CA SER A 47 -4.29 2.06 6.78
C SER A 47 -3.43 1.04 7.51
N LEU A 48 -2.44 1.50 8.28
CA LEU A 48 -1.66 0.62 9.16
C LEU A 48 -2.56 -0.12 10.16
N GLU A 49 -3.58 0.56 10.69
CA GLU A 49 -4.56 -0.06 11.59
C GLU A 49 -5.30 -1.22 10.92
N THR A 50 -5.75 -1.02 9.67
CA THR A 50 -6.43 -2.07 8.91
C THR A 50 -5.48 -3.23 8.59
N TRP A 51 -4.23 -2.94 8.23
CA TRP A 51 -3.19 -3.95 8.02
C TRP A 51 -2.97 -4.80 9.28
N LYS A 52 -2.79 -4.17 10.44
CA LYS A 52 -2.59 -4.86 11.73
C LYS A 52 -3.80 -5.69 12.11
N GLY A 53 -5.00 -5.16 11.94
CA GLY A 53 -6.23 -5.93 12.17
C GLY A 53 -6.32 -7.15 11.25
N LEU A 54 -5.93 -7.04 9.98
CA LEU A 54 -5.90 -8.20 9.05
C LEU A 54 -4.89 -9.25 9.52
N TYR A 55 -3.71 -8.82 9.93
CA TYR A 55 -2.67 -9.72 10.45
C TYR A 55 -3.07 -10.41 11.76
N GLU A 56 -3.75 -9.70 12.67
CA GLU A 56 -4.31 -10.28 13.90
C GLU A 56 -5.40 -11.31 13.60
N GLN A 57 -6.24 -11.03 12.59
CA GLN A 57 -7.30 -11.94 12.15
C GLN A 57 -6.80 -13.10 11.28
N ARG A 58 -5.49 -13.22 10.99
CA ARG A 58 -4.93 -14.27 10.11
C ARG A 58 -5.39 -15.68 10.45
N SER A 59 -5.49 -16.01 11.75
CA SER A 59 -5.93 -17.33 12.21
C SER A 59 -7.40 -17.59 11.83
N ASN A 60 -8.26 -16.57 11.94
CA ASN A 60 -9.66 -16.67 11.55
C ASN A 60 -9.81 -16.76 10.02
N ILE A 61 -8.98 -16.04 9.26
CA ILE A 61 -8.94 -16.15 7.80
C ILE A 61 -8.50 -17.56 7.36
N TYR A 62 -7.51 -18.17 8.02
CA TYR A 62 -7.14 -19.56 7.73
C TYR A 62 -8.22 -20.57 8.12
N LYS A 63 -8.96 -20.34 9.21
CA LYS A 63 -10.15 -21.13 9.54
C LYS A 63 -11.23 -20.97 8.48
N LEU A 64 -11.43 -19.76 7.97
CA LEU A 64 -12.40 -19.47 6.92
C LEU A 64 -12.04 -20.23 5.64
N LEU A 65 -10.75 -20.26 5.26
CA LEU A 65 -10.25 -21.07 4.15
C LEU A 65 -10.51 -22.58 4.30
N ARG A 66 -10.54 -23.08 5.53
CA ARG A 66 -10.82 -24.49 5.86
C ARG A 66 -12.30 -24.79 6.09
N ASN A 67 -13.20 -23.81 5.91
CA ASN A 67 -14.62 -23.90 6.28
C ASN A 67 -14.83 -24.23 7.78
N GLU A 68 -13.91 -23.80 8.64
CA GLU A 68 -13.95 -23.98 10.11
C GLU A 68 -14.35 -22.70 10.85
N HIS A 69 -14.56 -21.60 10.12
CA HIS A 69 -15.01 -20.33 10.71
C HIS A 69 -16.53 -20.32 10.85
N LYS A 70 -17.05 -19.69 11.91
CA LYS A 70 -18.49 -19.64 12.18
C LYS A 70 -19.24 -18.83 11.13
N ASP A 71 -18.62 -17.73 10.70
CA ASP A 71 -19.15 -16.84 9.68
C ASP A 71 -18.48 -17.13 8.32
N ASN A 72 -19.12 -16.67 7.25
CA ASN A 72 -18.61 -16.82 5.88
C ASN A 72 -17.65 -15.69 5.46
N PHE A 73 -17.32 -14.78 6.38
CA PHE A 73 -16.45 -13.64 6.13
C PHE A 73 -15.67 -13.25 7.38
N VAL A 74 -14.62 -12.46 7.20
CA VAL A 74 -13.92 -11.74 8.27
C VAL A 74 -13.87 -10.27 7.90
N ALA A 75 -14.35 -9.39 8.78
CA ALA A 75 -14.33 -7.94 8.57
C ALA A 75 -13.22 -7.29 9.42
N VAL A 76 -12.45 -6.40 8.81
CA VAL A 76 -11.41 -5.59 9.45
C VAL A 76 -11.49 -4.17 8.91
N GLY A 77 -12.03 -3.25 9.72
CA GLY A 77 -12.24 -1.87 9.30
C GLY A 77 -13.04 -1.82 7.98
N PRO A 78 -12.51 -1.17 6.92
CA PRO A 78 -13.19 -1.08 5.62
C PRO A 78 -13.01 -2.32 4.73
N ILE A 79 -12.24 -3.32 5.16
CA ILE A 79 -11.94 -4.52 4.36
C ILE A 79 -12.77 -5.70 4.85
N THR A 80 -13.42 -6.36 3.90
CA THR A 80 -14.06 -7.66 4.09
C THR A 80 -13.24 -8.74 3.38
N VAL A 81 -13.00 -9.84 4.08
CA VAL A 81 -12.35 -11.05 3.56
C VAL A 81 -13.42 -12.12 3.36
N THR A 82 -13.51 -12.64 2.14
CA THR A 82 -14.44 -13.72 1.76
C THR A 82 -13.71 -14.78 0.94
N ILE A 83 -14.29 -15.99 0.88
CA ILE A 83 -13.73 -17.11 0.13
C ILE A 83 -14.63 -17.46 -1.05
N TYR A 84 -14.02 -17.69 -2.21
CA TYR A 84 -14.69 -18.14 -3.43
C TYR A 84 -14.03 -19.42 -3.91
N ALA A 85 -14.81 -20.48 -4.05
CA ALA A 85 -14.39 -21.65 -4.80
C ALA A 85 -14.66 -21.37 -6.29
N HIS A 86 -13.61 -21.38 -7.11
CA HIS A 86 -13.76 -21.35 -8.56
C HIS A 86 -13.07 -22.57 -9.15
N THR A 87 -13.88 -23.45 -9.74
CA THR A 87 -13.48 -24.78 -10.22
C THR A 87 -12.75 -25.59 -9.13
N ASP A 88 -11.42 -25.65 -9.19
CA ASP A 88 -10.54 -26.43 -8.31
C ASP A 88 -9.65 -25.54 -7.41
N LEU A 89 -9.86 -24.22 -7.46
CA LEU A 89 -9.05 -23.24 -6.74
C LEU A 89 -9.90 -22.49 -5.72
N THR A 90 -9.48 -22.56 -4.47
CA THR A 90 -9.98 -21.71 -3.40
C THR A 90 -9.28 -20.36 -3.46
N LEU A 91 -10.05 -19.31 -3.73
CA LEU A 91 -9.58 -17.94 -3.79
C LEU A 91 -10.02 -17.17 -2.54
N VAL A 92 -9.10 -16.40 -1.99
CA VAL A 92 -9.36 -15.39 -0.98
C VAL A 92 -9.63 -14.08 -1.70
N ARG A 93 -10.76 -13.45 -1.43
CA ARG A 93 -11.09 -12.11 -1.90
C ARG A 93 -10.99 -11.14 -0.73
N LEU A 94 -10.15 -10.13 -0.89
CA LEU A 94 -10.14 -8.95 -0.04
C LEU A 94 -10.87 -7.85 -0.79
N GLU A 95 -11.86 -7.24 -0.18
CA GLU A 95 -12.66 -6.18 -0.81
C GLU A 95 -12.92 -5.00 0.11
N SER A 96 -12.92 -3.81 -0.50
CA SER A 96 -13.53 -2.60 0.04
C SER A 96 -14.79 -2.27 -0.78
N PRO A 97 -15.54 -1.22 -0.44
CA PRO A 97 -16.74 -0.84 -1.19
C PRO A 97 -16.50 -0.55 -2.69
N THR A 98 -15.27 -0.22 -3.09
CA THR A 98 -14.95 0.24 -4.46
C THR A 98 -14.06 -0.72 -5.25
N VAL A 99 -13.31 -1.60 -4.59
CA VAL A 99 -12.30 -2.44 -5.23
C VAL A 99 -12.16 -3.76 -4.50
N HIS A 100 -11.86 -4.82 -5.26
CA HIS A 100 -11.53 -6.12 -4.70
C HIS A 100 -10.28 -6.69 -5.35
N VAL A 101 -9.53 -7.49 -4.60
CA VAL A 101 -8.38 -8.23 -5.07
C VAL A 101 -8.55 -9.68 -4.63
N THR A 102 -8.43 -10.60 -5.60
CA THR A 102 -8.43 -12.05 -5.33
C THR A 102 -7.02 -12.61 -5.37
N MET A 103 -6.76 -13.62 -4.54
CA MET A 103 -5.48 -14.34 -4.51
C MET A 103 -5.67 -15.77 -3.97
N ILE A 104 -4.68 -16.63 -4.21
CA ILE A 104 -4.63 -17.96 -3.61
C ILE A 104 -4.03 -17.90 -2.19
N GLU A 105 -4.28 -18.93 -1.40
CA GLU A 105 -3.79 -19.03 -0.01
C GLU A 105 -2.27 -18.82 0.11
N SER A 106 -1.47 -19.37 -0.82
CA SER A 106 0.00 -19.22 -0.75
C SER A 106 0.47 -17.78 -0.99
N THR A 107 -0.27 -16.99 -1.77
CA THR A 107 -0.02 -15.54 -1.93
C THR A 107 -0.42 -14.78 -0.67
N LEU A 108 -1.57 -15.13 -0.06
CA LEU A 108 -2.00 -14.55 1.22
C LEU A 108 -0.98 -14.82 2.34
N ARG A 109 -0.44 -16.03 2.41
CA ARG A 109 0.63 -16.40 3.37
C ARG A 109 1.84 -15.50 3.22
N ARG A 110 2.37 -15.35 2.00
CA ARG A 110 3.49 -14.45 1.72
C ARG A 110 3.19 -12.99 2.09
N MET A 111 1.94 -12.56 1.89
CA MET A 111 1.51 -11.21 2.30
C MET A 111 1.69 -11.05 3.81
N PHE A 112 1.21 -11.99 4.63
CA PHE A 112 1.37 -11.94 6.07
C PHE A 112 2.80 -12.16 6.57
N ASP A 113 3.63 -12.92 5.85
CA ASP A 113 5.05 -13.09 6.19
C ASP A 113 5.84 -11.76 6.13
N LEU A 114 5.30 -10.74 5.44
CA LEU A 114 5.89 -9.41 5.33
C LEU A 114 5.52 -8.46 6.47
N ASP A 115 4.74 -8.88 7.46
CA ASP A 115 4.23 -8.00 8.54
C ASP A 115 5.32 -7.15 9.21
N GLY A 116 6.41 -7.78 9.65
CA GLY A 116 7.54 -7.07 10.26
C GLY A 116 8.24 -6.09 9.30
N CYS A 117 8.30 -6.42 8.00
CA CYS A 117 8.84 -5.51 6.99
C CYS A 117 7.92 -4.30 6.77
N ILE A 118 6.61 -4.51 6.81
CA ILE A 118 5.61 -3.45 6.65
C ILE A 118 5.65 -2.49 7.83
N ASP A 119 5.71 -2.99 9.06
CA ASP A 119 5.81 -2.16 10.26
C ASP A 119 7.05 -1.25 10.22
N VAL A 120 8.24 -1.82 9.95
CA VAL A 120 9.49 -1.05 9.87
C VAL A 120 9.47 -0.05 8.72
N THR A 121 8.94 -0.43 7.56
CA THR A 121 8.88 0.47 6.40
C THR A 121 7.91 1.62 6.66
N PHE A 122 6.74 1.33 7.24
CA PHE A 122 5.73 2.33 7.57
C PHE A 122 6.29 3.35 8.54
N GLU A 123 6.90 2.91 9.64
CA GLU A 123 7.49 3.80 10.63
C GLU A 123 8.57 4.72 10.02
N ARG A 124 9.44 4.17 9.17
CA ARG A 124 10.48 4.95 8.49
C ARG A 124 9.88 6.02 7.58
N LEU A 125 8.86 5.68 6.80
CA LEU A 125 8.19 6.63 5.91
C LEU A 125 7.39 7.67 6.69
N SER A 126 6.73 7.29 7.79
CA SER A 126 5.98 8.23 8.64
C SER A 126 6.87 9.34 9.19
N ARG A 127 8.14 9.04 9.53
CA ARG A 127 9.11 10.05 9.97
C ARG A 127 9.48 11.06 8.88
N LEU A 128 9.31 10.70 7.60
CA LEU A 128 9.60 11.56 6.46
C LEU A 128 8.41 12.43 6.05
N VAL A 129 7.16 12.06 6.42
CA VAL A 129 5.94 12.76 6.02
C VAL A 129 6.00 14.26 6.31
N GLY A 130 6.42 14.67 7.51
CA GLY A 130 6.53 16.10 7.84
C GLY A 130 7.56 16.86 6.97
N THR A 131 8.64 16.18 6.56
CA THR A 131 9.62 16.79 5.63
C THR A 131 9.02 16.90 4.23
N VAL A 132 8.29 15.88 3.78
CA VAL A 132 7.57 15.86 2.51
C VAL A 132 6.56 17.02 2.47
N ASP A 133 5.73 17.20 3.50
CA ASP A 133 4.74 18.27 3.56
C ASP A 133 5.35 19.67 3.46
N VAL A 134 6.41 19.92 4.25
CA VAL A 134 7.11 21.21 4.26
C VAL A 134 7.74 21.48 2.88
N LYS A 135 8.43 20.49 2.30
CA LYS A 135 9.09 20.65 1.00
C LYS A 135 8.07 20.79 -0.14
N TYR A 136 7.03 19.97 -0.15
CA TYR A 136 5.96 20.03 -1.15
C TYR A 136 5.26 21.39 -1.14
N THR A 137 4.90 21.90 0.04
CA THR A 137 4.29 23.24 0.19
C THR A 137 5.22 24.34 -0.33
N ARG A 138 6.52 24.26 -0.04
CA ARG A 138 7.50 25.23 -0.55
C ARG A 138 7.61 25.15 -2.07
N PHE A 139 7.75 23.96 -2.63
CA PHE A 139 7.87 23.77 -4.08
C PHE A 139 6.63 24.20 -4.86
N ALA A 140 5.43 24.03 -4.30
CA ALA A 140 4.20 24.54 -4.88
C ALA A 140 4.23 26.07 -5.10
N ASN A 141 4.98 26.81 -4.28
CA ASN A 141 5.10 28.27 -4.37
C ASN A 141 6.17 28.74 -5.37
N VAL A 142 7.09 27.88 -5.82
CA VAL A 142 8.25 28.28 -6.67
C VAL A 142 8.08 27.94 -8.15
N ALA A 143 6.85 27.69 -8.60
CA ALA A 143 6.40 27.50 -9.99
C ALA A 143 7.47 27.00 -11.01
N ASN A 144 7.40 25.73 -11.43
CA ASN A 144 8.16 25.09 -12.52
C ASN A 144 9.71 25.17 -12.50
N ALA A 145 10.33 25.93 -11.61
CA ALA A 145 11.79 26.08 -11.49
C ALA A 145 12.35 25.43 -10.21
N ILE A 146 11.77 24.30 -9.77
CA ILE A 146 12.16 23.62 -8.52
C ILE A 146 13.66 23.31 -8.51
N SER A 147 14.21 22.80 -9.62
CA SER A 147 15.64 22.45 -9.72
C SER A 147 16.59 23.65 -9.67
N GLU A 148 16.08 24.86 -9.94
CA GLU A 148 16.85 26.11 -9.94
C GLU A 148 16.61 26.94 -8.66
N SER A 149 15.70 26.49 -7.79
CA SER A 149 15.42 27.12 -6.51
C SER A 149 16.52 26.84 -5.49
N ASP A 150 16.85 27.84 -4.70
CA ASP A 150 17.67 27.76 -3.49
C ASP A 150 17.11 26.82 -2.41
N VAL A 151 15.83 26.48 -2.48
CA VAL A 151 15.14 25.56 -1.55
C VAL A 151 15.42 24.08 -1.89
N PHE A 152 15.84 23.80 -3.13
CA PHE A 152 16.12 22.44 -3.60
C PHE A 152 17.54 22.00 -3.25
N ASP A 153 17.65 20.88 -2.55
CA ASP A 153 18.92 20.23 -2.24
C ASP A 153 19.03 18.90 -2.98
N LYS A 154 19.90 18.87 -4.00
CA LYS A 154 20.21 17.67 -4.81
C LYS A 154 20.75 16.48 -4.00
N ARG A 155 21.16 16.69 -2.74
CA ARG A 155 21.61 15.63 -1.83
C ARG A 155 20.48 15.06 -0.96
N GLN A 156 19.30 15.67 -0.99
CA GLN A 156 18.13 15.21 -0.23
C GLN A 156 17.24 14.32 -1.09
N LEU A 157 17.02 13.09 -0.62
CA LEU A 157 16.18 12.12 -1.33
C LEU A 157 14.75 12.63 -1.52
N VAL A 158 14.16 13.28 -0.50
CA VAL A 158 12.80 13.84 -0.58
C VAL A 158 12.68 14.88 -1.69
N ASP A 159 13.68 15.74 -1.85
CA ASP A 159 13.70 16.77 -2.90
C ASP A 159 13.75 16.12 -4.29
N CYS A 160 14.60 15.10 -4.48
CA CYS A 160 14.68 14.35 -5.73
C CYS A 160 13.36 13.65 -6.09
N GLU A 161 12.71 13.03 -5.10
CA GLU A 161 11.42 12.32 -5.28
C GLU A 161 10.28 13.29 -5.61
N LEU A 162 10.22 14.45 -4.95
CA LEU A 162 9.25 15.49 -5.24
C LEU A 162 9.48 16.14 -6.62
N LEU A 163 10.74 16.33 -7.03
CA LEU A 163 11.07 16.79 -8.37
C LEU A 163 10.61 15.79 -9.42
N ALA A 164 10.88 14.49 -9.22
CA ALA A 164 10.44 13.42 -10.12
C ALA A 164 8.91 13.35 -10.21
N LEU A 165 8.20 13.55 -9.09
CA LEU A 165 6.73 13.63 -9.07
C LEU A 165 6.20 14.72 -10.01
N VAL A 166 6.82 15.91 -10.01
CA VAL A 166 6.43 17.03 -10.88
C VAL A 166 6.71 16.74 -12.36
N PHE A 167 7.82 16.08 -12.68
CA PHE A 167 8.14 15.69 -14.06
C PHE A 167 7.16 14.64 -14.60
N ASN A 168 6.75 13.68 -13.77
CA ASN A 168 5.83 12.60 -14.15
C ASN A 168 4.35 13.03 -14.21
N ALA A 169 4.02 14.22 -13.71
CA ALA A 169 2.66 14.79 -13.75
C ALA A 169 2.37 15.59 -15.03
N ARG A 170 3.36 15.76 -15.93
CA ARG A 170 3.22 16.37 -17.26
C ARG A 170 3.07 15.30 -18.33
#